data_AF-A0A920ANG2-F1
#
_entry.id   AF-A0A920ANG2-F1
#
_cell.length_a   1.000
_cell.length_b   1.000
_cell.length_c   1.000
_cell.angle_alpha   90.00
_cell.angle_beta   90.00
_cell.angle_gamma   90.00
#
_symmetry.space_group_name_H-M   'P 1'
#
loop_
_entity.id
_entity.type
_entity.pdbx_description
1 polymer ?
#
loop_
_entity_poly.entity_id
_entity_poly.type
_entity_poly.pdbx_seq_one_letter_code
_entity_poly.pdbx_strand_id
1 'polypeptide(L)'
;MNPKILYAAIELDRRKGAVYRSSDSGGSWTKMSDTVSGGTGPHYYQELVASPHHFDRIYLMNVRALVSEDGGKTFYTMSEANKHSDNHSLTFKKNDPNYLLLVLMGVFMNPLTIPKPGSSLTTFP
;
A
#
# COMPACT_ATOMS: atom_id res chain seq x y z
N MET A 1 8.69 11.84 -5.82
CA MET A 1 8.63 10.61 -6.64
C MET A 1 9.82 10.57 -7.61
N ASN A 2 10.39 9.38 -7.86
CA ASN A 2 11.45 9.16 -8.84
C ASN A 2 10.91 8.31 -10.00
N PRO A 3 10.86 8.82 -11.24
CA PRO A 3 10.23 8.11 -12.37
C PRO A 3 11.01 6.87 -12.82
N LYS A 4 12.26 6.68 -12.39
CA LYS A 4 13.05 5.48 -12.70
C LYS A 4 12.67 4.27 -11.84
N ILE A 5 11.98 4.51 -10.71
CA ILE A 5 11.59 3.45 -9.79
C ILE A 5 10.20 2.96 -10.17
N LEU A 6 10.08 1.67 -10.44
CA LEU A 6 8.81 1.00 -10.68
C LEU A 6 8.66 -0.14 -9.67
N TYR A 7 7.41 -0.43 -9.28
CA TYR A 7 7.08 -1.58 -8.44
C TYR A 7 6.02 -2.43 -9.14
N ALA A 8 6.08 -3.73 -8.91
CA ALA A 8 5.09 -4.67 -9.39
C ALA A 8 4.80 -5.69 -8.28
N ALA A 9 3.53 -6.01 -8.09
CA ALA A 9 3.10 -7.17 -7.30
C ALA A 9 2.58 -8.22 -8.27
N ILE A 10 3.11 -9.44 -8.18
CA ILE A 10 2.68 -10.56 -9.01
C ILE A 10 2.17 -11.65 -8.07
N GLU A 11 0.92 -12.04 -8.24
CA GLU A 11 0.31 -13.15 -7.52
C GLU A 11 0.03 -14.28 -8.51
N LEU A 12 0.45 -15.48 -8.13
CA LEU A 12 0.36 -16.72 -8.88
C LEU A 12 -0.66 -17.64 -8.20
N ASP A 13 -0.77 -18.88 -8.67
CA ASP A 13 -1.67 -19.85 -8.07
C ASP A 13 -1.47 -19.98 -6.55
N ARG A 14 -2.59 -20.00 -5.83
CA ARG A 14 -2.68 -19.99 -4.36
C ARG A 14 -2.11 -18.70 -3.74
N ARG A 15 -1.29 -18.83 -2.69
CA ARG A 15 -0.65 -17.72 -1.95
C ARG A 15 0.81 -17.55 -2.37
N LYS A 16 1.13 -17.87 -3.62
CA LYS A 16 2.48 -17.72 -4.16
C LYS A 16 2.54 -16.43 -4.95
N GLY A 17 3.65 -15.73 -4.88
CA GLY A 17 3.84 -14.48 -5.57
C GLY A 17 4.98 -13.70 -4.97
N ALA A 18 5.17 -12.48 -5.43
CA ALA A 18 6.24 -11.63 -4.97
C ALA A 18 6.01 -10.17 -5.33
N VAL A 19 6.67 -9.30 -4.56
CA VAL A 19 6.84 -7.89 -4.91
C VAL A 19 8.20 -7.70 -5.56
N TYR A 20 8.23 -6.98 -6.67
CA TYR A 20 9.42 -6.65 -7.44
C TYR A 20 9.58 -5.14 -7.53
N ARG A 21 10.84 -4.72 -7.61
CA ARG A 21 11.23 -3.31 -7.81
C ARG A 21 12.23 -3.21 -8.95
N SER A 22 12.02 -2.25 -9.84
CA SER A 22 12.99 -1.82 -10.83
C SER A 22 13.55 -0.46 -10.43
N SER A 23 14.83 -0.23 -10.70
CA SER A 23 15.50 1.06 -10.51
C SER A 23 15.95 1.73 -11.81
N ASP A 24 15.59 1.14 -12.94
CA ASP A 24 16.04 1.51 -14.29
C ASP A 24 14.85 1.60 -15.26
N SER A 25 13.71 2.10 -14.79
CA SER A 25 12.48 2.31 -15.58
C SER A 25 11.94 1.02 -16.24
N GLY A 26 12.17 -0.13 -15.60
CA GLY A 26 11.68 -1.44 -16.04
C GLY A 26 12.68 -2.28 -16.83
N GLY A 27 13.94 -1.83 -16.98
CA GLY A 27 15.00 -2.58 -17.66
C GLY A 27 15.42 -3.86 -16.93
N SER A 28 15.45 -3.82 -15.60
CA SER A 28 15.73 -4.94 -14.72
C SER A 28 14.88 -4.89 -13.45
N TRP A 29 14.61 -6.07 -12.90
CA TRP A 29 13.75 -6.24 -11.74
C TRP A 29 14.44 -7.04 -10.65
N THR A 30 14.40 -6.53 -9.43
CA THR A 30 14.85 -7.24 -8.24
C THR A 30 13.64 -7.69 -7.44
N LYS A 31 13.62 -8.98 -7.07
CA LYS A 31 12.62 -9.51 -6.14
C LYS A 31 12.88 -8.95 -4.74
N MET A 32 11.87 -8.37 -4.13
CA MET A 32 11.97 -7.69 -2.84
C MET A 32 11.47 -8.57 -1.70
N SER A 33 10.34 -9.24 -1.90
CA SER A 33 9.77 -10.19 -0.93
C SER A 33 8.86 -11.21 -1.62
N ASP A 34 8.46 -12.24 -0.88
CA ASP A 34 7.39 -13.19 -1.24
C ASP A 34 5.99 -12.69 -0.85
N THR A 35 5.84 -11.39 -0.53
CA THR A 35 4.55 -10.84 -0.10
C THR A 35 3.54 -10.86 -1.25
N VAL A 36 2.32 -11.28 -0.92
CA VAL A 36 1.13 -11.22 -1.77
C VAL A 36 0.02 -10.49 -1.03
N SER A 37 -0.97 -9.94 -1.74
CA SER A 37 -2.07 -9.21 -1.10
C SER A 37 -2.85 -10.14 -0.18
N GLY A 38 -3.17 -11.35 -0.66
CA GLY A 38 -3.94 -12.34 0.09
C GLY A 38 -5.37 -11.88 0.40
N GLY A 39 -6.19 -12.81 0.91
CA GLY A 39 -7.61 -12.58 1.19
C GLY A 39 -8.48 -13.50 0.34
N THR A 40 -8.83 -13.07 -0.86
CA THR A 40 -9.74 -13.75 -1.80
C THR A 40 -9.04 -14.24 -3.07
N GLY A 41 -7.77 -13.86 -3.30
CA GLY A 41 -6.95 -14.25 -4.44
C GLY A 41 -6.71 -13.10 -5.43
N PRO A 42 -5.93 -13.34 -6.51
CA PRO A 42 -5.42 -12.28 -7.38
C PRO A 42 -6.49 -11.51 -8.16
N HIS A 43 -7.73 -12.01 -8.17
CA HIS A 43 -8.85 -11.39 -8.88
C HIS A 43 -9.50 -10.23 -8.11
N TYR A 44 -9.19 -10.07 -6.81
CA TYR A 44 -9.93 -9.18 -5.93
C TYR A 44 -9.13 -7.99 -5.38
N TYR A 45 -7.79 -8.13 -5.28
CA TYR A 45 -6.90 -7.04 -4.87
C TYR A 45 -5.68 -7.00 -5.78
N GLN A 46 -5.53 -5.92 -6.53
CA GLN A 46 -4.42 -5.74 -7.48
C GLN A 46 -3.70 -4.40 -7.32
N GLU A 47 -4.09 -3.59 -6.35
CA GLU A 47 -3.63 -2.22 -6.22
C GLU A 47 -2.33 -2.17 -5.41
N LEU A 48 -1.25 -1.83 -6.10
CA LEU A 48 0.03 -1.44 -5.49
C LEU A 48 0.25 0.05 -5.74
N VAL A 49 0.32 0.82 -4.66
CA VAL A 49 0.38 2.28 -4.73
C VAL A 49 1.67 2.79 -4.09
N ALA A 50 2.46 3.56 -4.84
CA ALA A 50 3.65 4.23 -4.31
C ALA A 50 3.29 5.59 -3.69
N SER A 51 3.89 5.93 -2.55
CA SER A 51 3.69 7.24 -1.94
C SER A 51 4.33 8.35 -2.76
N PRO A 52 3.62 9.45 -3.08
CA PRO A 52 4.23 10.66 -3.63
C PRO A 52 5.17 11.36 -2.64
N HIS A 53 4.96 11.12 -1.34
CA HIS A 53 5.50 11.90 -0.23
C HIS A 53 6.67 11.25 0.48
N HIS A 54 6.70 9.91 0.50
CA HIS A 54 7.74 9.13 1.16
C HIS A 54 8.40 8.21 0.15
N PHE A 55 9.68 8.42 -0.11
CA PHE A 55 10.44 7.60 -1.04
C PHE A 55 10.47 6.14 -0.57
N ASP A 56 10.26 5.20 -1.50
CA ASP A 56 10.20 3.75 -1.26
C ASP A 56 9.08 3.27 -0.31
N ARG A 57 8.17 4.16 0.13
CA ARG A 57 6.94 3.74 0.78
C ARG A 57 5.92 3.27 -0.27
N ILE A 58 5.46 2.03 -0.13
CA ILE A 58 4.43 1.44 -0.99
C ILE A 58 3.33 0.79 -0.17
N TYR A 59 2.13 0.79 -0.73
CA TYR A 59 0.94 0.22 -0.12
C TYR A 59 0.39 -0.86 -1.04
N LEU A 60 0.30 -2.08 -0.53
CA LEU A 60 -0.32 -3.20 -1.23
C LEU A 60 -1.71 -3.39 -0.63
N MET A 61 -2.73 -3.12 -1.41
CA MET A 61 -4.11 -3.21 -0.95
C MET A 61 -4.53 -4.66 -0.76
N ASN A 62 -5.22 -4.91 0.35
CA ASN A 62 -5.96 -6.12 0.65
C ASN A 62 -7.04 -5.74 1.67
N VAL A 63 -7.71 -6.75 2.24
CA VAL A 63 -8.67 -6.59 3.34
C VAL A 63 -8.18 -5.58 4.38
N ARG A 64 -6.89 -5.64 4.78
CA ARG A 64 -6.31 -4.80 5.85
C ARG A 64 -5.36 -3.67 5.41
N ALA A 65 -5.01 -3.61 4.13
CA ALA A 65 -3.87 -2.86 3.57
C ALA A 65 -2.50 -3.21 4.21
N LEU A 66 -1.54 -3.59 3.37
CA LEU A 66 -0.16 -3.79 3.77
C LEU A 66 0.67 -2.57 3.40
N VAL A 67 1.59 -2.17 4.27
CA VAL A 67 2.49 -1.03 4.07
C VAL A 67 3.92 -1.51 4.13
N SER A 68 4.73 -1.08 3.18
CA SER A 68 6.19 -1.21 3.19
C SER A 68 6.82 0.18 3.20
N GLU A 69 7.89 0.34 3.96
CA GLU A 69 8.70 1.56 4.07
C GLU A 69 10.06 1.42 3.37
N ASP A 70 10.34 0.25 2.78
CA ASP A 70 11.65 -0.15 2.30
C ASP A 70 11.62 -0.72 0.86
N GLY A 71 10.67 -0.26 0.06
CA GLY A 71 10.53 -0.61 -1.35
C GLY A 71 10.01 -2.03 -1.57
N GLY A 72 9.33 -2.60 -0.59
CA GLY A 72 8.71 -3.93 -0.65
C GLY A 72 9.54 -5.07 -0.08
N LYS A 73 10.59 -4.80 0.71
CA LYS A 73 11.37 -5.87 1.37
C LYS A 73 10.61 -6.42 2.58
N THR A 74 10.02 -5.52 3.36
CA THR A 74 9.22 -5.86 4.53
C THR A 74 7.87 -5.16 4.49
N PHE A 75 6.85 -5.81 5.05
CA PHE A 75 5.49 -5.30 5.12
C PHE A 75 4.93 -5.45 6.52
N TYR A 76 4.15 -4.45 6.94
CA TYR A 76 3.30 -4.54 8.12
C TYR A 76 1.86 -4.23 7.74
N THR A 77 0.91 -4.77 8.52
CA THR A 77 -0.50 -4.46 8.34
C THR A 77 -0.81 -3.10 8.92
N MET A 78 -1.48 -2.25 8.15
CA MET A 78 -1.94 -0.96 8.64
C MET A 78 -2.95 -1.18 9.79
N SER A 79 -2.82 -0.43 10.87
CA SER A 79 -3.78 -0.51 11.98
C SER A 79 -5.17 -0.08 11.50
N GLU A 80 -6.18 -0.93 11.73
CA GLU A 80 -7.57 -0.68 11.32
C GLU A 80 -8.47 -0.17 12.45
N ALA A 81 -7.90 0.23 13.60
CA ALA A 81 -8.65 0.47 14.83
C ALA A 81 -9.88 1.39 14.70
N ASN A 82 -9.91 2.28 13.69
CA ASN A 82 -11.01 3.20 13.40
C ASN A 82 -11.48 3.15 11.93
N LYS A 83 -11.27 2.05 11.19
CA LYS A 83 -11.76 1.91 9.80
C LYS A 83 -12.40 0.54 9.54
N HIS A 84 -13.32 0.49 8.58
CA HIS A 84 -13.84 -0.77 8.04
C HIS A 84 -12.76 -1.45 7.18
N SER A 85 -12.82 -2.77 7.09
CA SER A 85 -11.92 -3.60 6.26
C SER A 85 -12.40 -3.57 4.79
N ASP A 86 -11.54 -3.94 3.83
CA ASP A 86 -11.78 -4.00 2.37
C ASP A 86 -11.41 -2.75 1.54
N ASN A 87 -10.11 -2.46 1.39
CA ASN A 87 -9.61 -1.21 0.77
C ASN A 87 -9.30 -1.43 -0.72
N HIS A 88 -9.91 -0.63 -1.61
CA HIS A 88 -9.81 -0.74 -3.07
C HIS A 88 -9.16 0.46 -3.75
N SER A 89 -8.94 1.57 -3.04
CA SER A 89 -8.19 2.71 -3.59
C SER A 89 -7.52 3.51 -2.48
N LEU A 90 -6.40 4.16 -2.83
CA LEU A 90 -5.65 5.05 -1.95
C LEU A 90 -5.34 6.35 -2.69
N THR A 91 -5.77 7.48 -2.13
CA THR A 91 -5.44 8.81 -2.63
C THR A 91 -4.66 9.60 -1.59
N PHE A 92 -3.67 10.35 -2.07
CA PHE A 92 -2.87 11.26 -1.26
C PHE A 92 -3.32 12.70 -1.50
N LYS A 93 -3.40 13.49 -0.43
CA LYS A 93 -3.52 14.94 -0.59
C LYS A 93 -2.16 15.51 -0.94
N LYS A 94 -2.07 16.27 -2.04
CA LYS A 94 -0.79 16.77 -2.58
C LYS A 94 0.05 17.59 -1.59
N ASN A 95 -0.60 18.32 -0.68
CA ASN A 95 0.08 19.23 0.25
C ASN A 95 0.07 18.74 1.70
N ASP A 96 -0.38 17.51 1.95
CA ASP A 96 -0.42 16.92 3.28
C ASP A 96 0.12 15.49 3.24
N PRO A 97 1.39 15.27 3.61
CA PRO A 97 2.04 13.96 3.51
C PRO A 97 1.47 12.94 4.50
N ASN A 98 0.74 13.40 5.52
CA ASN A 98 0.10 12.52 6.49
C ASN A 98 -1.30 12.13 6.02
N TYR A 99 -1.90 12.80 5.05
CA TYR A 99 -3.29 12.53 4.66
C TYR A 99 -3.38 11.39 3.63
N LEU A 100 -4.11 10.35 3.99
CA LEU A 100 -4.54 9.26 3.13
C LEU A 100 -6.08 9.20 3.10
N LEU A 101 -6.64 9.12 1.90
CA LEU A 101 -8.02 8.71 1.70
C LEU A 101 -8.03 7.27 1.19
N LEU A 102 -8.58 6.36 1.99
CA LEU A 102 -8.81 4.96 1.61
C LEU A 102 -10.26 4.82 1.15
N VAL A 103 -10.47 4.29 -0.05
CA VAL A 103 -11.81 3.97 -0.56
C VAL A 103 -12.05 2.48 -0.33
N LEU A 104 -13.11 2.17 0.42
CA LEU A 104 -13.58 0.81 0.69
C LEU A 104 -14.87 0.60 -0.10
N MET A 105 -15.13 -0.61 -0.62
CA MET A 105 -16.24 -0.93 -1.55
C MET A 105 -17.49 -0.03 -1.42
N GLY A 106 -17.59 1.00 -2.26
CA GLY A 106 -18.79 1.82 -2.44
C GLY A 106 -19.16 2.81 -1.34
N VAL A 107 -18.38 2.98 -0.27
CA VAL A 107 -18.69 3.95 0.81
C VAL A 107 -17.49 4.84 1.09
N PHE A 108 -17.69 6.15 1.00
CA PHE A 108 -16.70 7.17 1.38
C PHE A 108 -16.63 7.25 2.91
N MET A 109 -15.43 7.16 3.49
CA MET A 109 -15.20 7.50 4.89
C MET A 109 -14.14 8.59 5.04
N ASN A 110 -14.21 9.25 6.19
CA ASN A 110 -13.36 10.38 6.56
C ASN A 110 -11.87 10.08 6.37
N PRO A 111 -11.08 11.11 6.02
CA PRO A 111 -9.67 10.94 5.77
C PRO A 111 -8.86 10.57 7.00
N LEU A 112 -7.87 9.71 6.79
CA LEU A 112 -6.97 9.25 7.82
C LEU A 112 -5.65 10.01 7.73
N THR A 113 -5.17 10.52 8.86
CA THR A 113 -3.77 10.90 9.01
C THR A 113 -2.93 9.64 9.27
N ILE A 114 -1.73 9.53 8.71
CA ILE A 114 -0.75 8.49 9.07
C ILE A 114 -0.08 8.97 10.36
N PRO A 115 -0.13 8.19 11.44
CA PRO A 115 0.58 8.54 12.66
C PRO A 115 2.06 8.27 12.46
N LYS A 116 2.92 9.07 13.11
CA LYS A 116 4.33 8.75 13.21
C LYS A 116 4.49 7.39 13.92
N PRO A 117 5.53 6.59 13.61
CA PRO A 117 5.80 5.34 14.32
C PRO A 117 5.78 5.58 15.84
N GLY A 118 4.85 4.91 16.55
CA GLY A 118 4.68 5.04 18.01
C GLY A 118 3.63 6.05 18.49
N SER A 119 2.82 6.65 17.63
CA SER A 119 1.71 7.54 18.02
C SER A 119 0.33 6.96 17.70
N SER A 120 -0.65 7.17 18.59
CA SER A 120 -2.06 6.83 18.35
C SER A 120 -2.74 7.92 17.51
N LEU A 121 -3.67 7.51 16.64
CA LEU A 121 -4.41 8.42 15.77
C LEU A 121 -5.60 9.05 16.47
N THR A 122 -5.73 10.37 16.31
CA THR A 122 -6.90 11.15 16.74
C THR A 122 -7.74 11.47 15.50
N THR A 123 -8.99 11.03 15.48
CA THR A 123 -9.99 11.50 14.52
C THR A 123 -10.54 12.85 15.00
N PHE A 124 -10.55 13.86 14.14
CA PHE A 124 -11.32 15.08 14.40
C PHE A 124 -12.75 14.90 13.83
N PRO A 125 -13.77 15.47 14.50
CA PRO A 125 -15.18 15.29 14.13
C PRO A 125 -15.49 15.79 12.72
#